data_AF-A0A238BQ43-F1
#
_entry.id   AF-A0A238BQ43-F1
#
_cell.length_a   1.000
_cell.length_b   1.000
_cell.length_c   1.000
_cell.angle_alpha   90.00
_cell.angle_beta   90.00
_cell.angle_gamma   90.00
#
_symmetry.space_group_name_H-M   'P 1'
#
loop_
_entity.id
_entity.type
_entity.pdbx_description
1 polymer ?
#
loop_
_entity_poly.entity_id
_entity_poly.type
_entity_poly.pdbx_seq_one_letter_code
_entity_poly.pdbx_strand_id
1 'polypeptide(L)'
;MMIESLISMVRYLSPKEDDDATDRLHYLYSSNILLAFAVLISFKQFGGRPLECMFPNKFPGSWEQYAENYCWSRDTYYVQPDVHVATLKQDERYTPERQLSYYKWVPFFLLLQAACFRIPSIFWNYLSFSSGIRIHEIIEKAMDPSNIDESTRNRNIEILTRHMQNALKFHRRIFKRKIEVHKRLKFLNIRYTAFFISLMYLTTKALYLTNAILQLNILNKFLRTDASSWYGFDVIRDIVNGTEWTTSGYFPRVSVCDFTVRQVGNIQRYSVQCVLVINMFNEKIFVFLWFWYSFLVFCTILSFFYWSIVLTCPYFGHWFISRSLELSEMKFDPESKST
;
A
#
# COMPACT_ATOMS: atom_id res chain seq x y z
N MET A 1 -0.32 -18.49 -22.42
CA MET A 1 -1.14 -17.73 -21.46
C MET A 1 -0.59 -17.80 -20.04
N MET A 2 -0.53 -18.97 -19.38
CA MET A 2 -0.11 -19.05 -17.97
C MET A 2 1.37 -18.65 -17.72
N ILE A 3 2.27 -18.97 -18.64
CA ILE A 3 3.69 -18.61 -18.56
C ILE A 3 3.89 -17.10 -18.80
N GLU A 4 3.19 -16.51 -19.76
CA GLU A 4 3.26 -15.06 -20.00
C GLU A 4 2.65 -14.27 -18.84
N SER A 5 1.57 -14.75 -18.22
CA SER A 5 1.03 -14.15 -17.00
C SER A 5 1.98 -14.30 -15.82
N LEU A 6 2.68 -15.43 -15.70
CA LEU A 6 3.72 -15.64 -14.68
C LEU A 6 4.91 -14.72 -14.90
N ILE A 7 5.40 -14.57 -16.13
CA ILE A 7 6.50 -13.66 -16.47
C ILE A 7 6.08 -12.20 -16.24
N SER A 8 4.84 -11.85 -16.61
CA SER A 8 4.28 -10.52 -16.33
C SER A 8 4.19 -10.26 -14.83
N MET A 9 3.78 -11.26 -14.05
CA MET A 9 3.72 -11.18 -12.58
C MET A 9 5.11 -11.09 -11.96
N VAL A 10 6.09 -11.85 -12.44
CA VAL A 10 7.49 -11.78 -11.98
C VAL A 10 8.10 -10.42 -12.31
N ARG A 11 7.83 -9.86 -13.49
CA ARG A 11 8.23 -8.48 -13.83
C ARG A 11 7.52 -7.44 -12.96
N TYR A 12 6.26 -7.68 -12.59
CA TYR A 12 5.52 -6.83 -11.67
C TYR A 12 6.11 -6.84 -10.24
N LEU A 13 6.70 -7.97 -9.85
CA LEU A 13 7.39 -8.23 -8.59
C LEU A 13 8.88 -7.85 -8.59
N SER A 14 9.44 -7.46 -9.74
CA SER A 14 10.86 -7.09 -9.81
C SER A 14 11.07 -5.66 -9.31
N PRO A 15 12.12 -5.40 -8.51
CA PRO A 15 12.53 -4.03 -8.22
C PRO A 15 12.92 -3.32 -9.52
N LYS A 16 12.64 -2.03 -9.58
CA LYS A 16 13.21 -1.16 -10.61
C LYS A 16 14.48 -0.49 -10.12
N GLU A 17 15.35 -0.17 -11.07
CA GLU A 17 16.67 0.39 -10.81
C GLU A 17 16.65 1.91 -10.63
N ASP A 18 15.59 2.60 -11.07
CA ASP A 18 15.45 4.07 -11.00
C ASP A 18 14.84 4.59 -9.69
N ASP A 19 14.65 3.74 -8.69
CA ASP A 19 13.88 4.02 -7.48
C ASP A 19 14.73 4.04 -6.19
N ASP A 20 14.36 4.90 -5.25
CA ASP A 20 14.93 4.96 -3.90
C ASP A 20 14.50 3.74 -3.06
N ALA A 21 15.26 3.41 -2.02
CA ALA A 21 14.93 2.32 -1.10
C ALA A 21 13.54 2.51 -0.47
N THR A 22 13.20 3.75 -0.14
CA THR A 22 11.89 4.10 0.43
C THR A 22 10.76 3.87 -0.58
N ASP A 23 10.98 4.14 -1.87
CA ASP A 23 9.94 3.93 -2.90
C ASP A 23 9.65 2.43 -3.07
N ARG A 24 10.70 1.60 -3.02
CA ARG A 24 10.59 0.13 -3.03
C ARG A 24 9.78 -0.38 -1.82
N LEU A 25 9.89 0.23 -0.64
CA LEU A 25 9.07 -0.14 0.52
C LEU A 25 7.57 -0.03 0.22
N HIS A 26 7.13 0.97 -0.55
CA HIS A 26 5.72 1.14 -0.91
C HIS A 26 5.26 0.20 -2.01
N TYR A 27 5.80 0.36 -3.21
CA TYR A 27 5.21 -0.29 -4.38
C TYR A 27 5.54 -1.78 -4.45
N LEU A 28 6.69 -2.19 -3.91
CA LEU A 28 7.18 -3.57 -3.98
C LEU A 28 6.81 -4.30 -2.69
N TYR A 29 7.42 -3.92 -1.56
CA TYR A 29 7.24 -4.67 -0.33
C TYR A 29 5.81 -4.58 0.21
N SER A 30 5.27 -3.37 0.39
CA SER A 30 3.94 -3.20 0.99
C SER A 30 2.84 -3.76 0.10
N SER A 31 2.87 -3.49 -1.22
CA SER A 31 1.89 -4.03 -2.15
C SER A 31 1.89 -5.56 -2.16
N ASN A 32 3.07 -6.19 -2.14
CA ASN A 32 3.18 -7.65 -2.13
C ASN A 32 2.78 -8.28 -0.80
N ILE A 33 3.14 -7.67 0.33
CA ILE A 33 2.68 -8.10 1.67
C ILE A 33 1.15 -8.10 1.72
N LEU A 34 0.52 -7.03 1.23
CA LEU A 34 -0.94 -6.93 1.19
C LEU A 34 -1.58 -7.95 0.27
N LEU A 35 -0.98 -8.19 -0.91
CA LEU A 35 -1.45 -9.21 -1.84
C LEU A 35 -1.34 -10.62 -1.22
N ALA A 36 -0.23 -10.91 -0.54
CA ALA A 36 -0.03 -12.19 0.14
C ALA A 36 -1.07 -12.41 1.26
N PHE A 37 -1.34 -11.40 2.09
CA PHE A 37 -2.40 -11.50 3.10
C PHE A 37 -3.79 -11.60 2.49
N ALA A 38 -4.09 -10.89 1.42
CA ALA A 38 -5.36 -11.00 0.71
C ALA A 38 -5.59 -12.44 0.20
N VAL A 39 -4.55 -13.08 -0.37
CA VAL A 39 -4.61 -14.48 -0.82
C VAL A 39 -4.78 -15.42 0.37
N LEU A 40 -4.02 -15.24 1.45
CA LEU A 40 -4.10 -16.09 2.65
C LEU A 40 -5.49 -16.06 3.29
N ILE A 41 -6.07 -14.87 3.47
CA ILE A 41 -7.41 -14.72 4.03
C ILE A 41 -8.46 -15.29 3.07
N SER A 42 -8.33 -15.04 1.77
CA SER A 42 -9.23 -15.60 0.75
C SER A 42 -9.21 -17.13 0.76
N PHE A 43 -8.03 -17.74 0.90
CA PHE A 43 -7.91 -19.19 1.00
C PHE A 43 -8.68 -19.73 2.21
N LYS A 44 -8.56 -19.10 3.38
CA LYS A 44 -9.31 -19.50 4.58
C LYS A 44 -10.82 -19.23 4.44
N GLN A 45 -11.20 -18.15 3.77
CA GLN A 45 -12.59 -17.71 3.62
C GLN A 45 -13.39 -18.56 2.62
N PHE A 46 -12.78 -18.94 1.49
CA PHE A 46 -13.46 -19.69 0.42
C PHE A 46 -13.11 -21.19 0.41
N GLY A 47 -11.92 -21.55 0.88
CA GLY A 47 -11.44 -22.95 0.90
C GLY A 47 -11.62 -23.67 2.24
N GLY A 48 -11.99 -22.96 3.30
CA GLY A 48 -12.19 -23.51 4.64
C GLY A 48 -13.57 -23.23 5.22
N ARG A 49 -13.78 -23.63 6.48
CA ARG A 49 -14.91 -23.17 7.30
C ARG A 49 -14.51 -21.85 7.97
N PRO A 50 -15.07 -20.69 7.56
CA PRO A 50 -14.67 -19.39 8.12
C PRO A 50 -15.27 -19.15 9.51
N LEU A 51 -16.36 -19.87 9.82
CA LEU A 51 -17.13 -19.79 11.05
C LEU A 51 -17.69 -21.18 11.36
N GLU A 52 -17.68 -21.56 12.64
CA GLU A 52 -18.18 -22.85 13.13
C GLU A 52 -19.18 -22.61 14.26
N CYS A 53 -20.36 -23.23 14.20
CA CYS A 53 -21.44 -22.99 15.17
C CYS A 53 -21.69 -24.20 16.06
N MET A 54 -22.09 -23.93 17.30
CA MET A 54 -22.48 -24.95 18.25
C MET A 54 -23.97 -25.30 18.07
N PHE A 55 -24.24 -26.52 17.62
CA PHE A 55 -25.60 -27.06 17.50
C PHE A 55 -25.86 -28.16 18.54
N PRO A 56 -27.11 -28.30 19.03
CA PRO A 56 -27.51 -29.46 19.83
C PRO A 56 -27.40 -30.77 19.03
N ASN A 57 -27.05 -31.88 19.69
CA ASN A 57 -26.87 -33.22 19.09
C ASN A 57 -28.06 -33.79 18.27
N LYS A 58 -29.21 -33.10 18.27
CA LYS A 58 -30.41 -33.47 17.50
C LYS A 58 -30.37 -32.98 16.05
N PHE A 59 -29.47 -32.05 15.71
CA PHE A 59 -29.37 -31.52 14.35
C PHE A 59 -28.55 -32.46 13.46
N PRO A 60 -29.05 -32.85 12.28
CA PRO A 60 -28.25 -33.62 11.34
C PRO A 60 -27.16 -32.73 10.72
N GLY A 61 -25.99 -33.30 10.41
CA GLY A 61 -24.83 -32.52 9.92
C GLY A 61 -25.07 -31.70 8.64
N SER A 62 -26.03 -32.10 7.80
CA SER A 62 -26.42 -31.30 6.63
C SER A 62 -27.12 -29.99 7.00
N TRP A 63 -27.87 -29.99 8.11
CA TRP A 63 -28.52 -28.78 8.63
C TRP A 63 -27.52 -27.87 9.32
N GLU A 64 -26.51 -28.44 9.98
CA GLU A 64 -25.40 -27.67 10.55
C GLU A 64 -24.66 -26.90 9.45
N GLN A 65 -24.29 -27.56 8.35
CA GLN A 65 -23.65 -26.92 7.21
C GLN A 65 -24.52 -25.84 6.56
N TYR A 66 -25.83 -26.07 6.45
CA TYR A 66 -26.76 -25.05 5.96
C TYR A 66 -26.80 -23.83 6.89
N ALA A 67 -26.91 -24.06 8.19
CA ALA A 67 -27.01 -23.00 9.19
C ALA A 67 -25.69 -22.21 9.31
N GLU A 68 -24.53 -22.87 9.24
CA GLU A 68 -23.22 -22.21 9.17
C GLU A 68 -23.10 -21.29 7.95
N ASN A 69 -23.48 -21.78 6.76
CA ASN A 69 -23.47 -20.97 5.54
C ASN A 69 -24.50 -19.83 5.58
N TYR A 70 -25.67 -20.08 6.17
CA TYR A 70 -26.69 -19.06 6.40
C TYR A 70 -26.15 -17.95 7.31
N CYS A 71 -25.55 -18.33 8.44
CA CYS A 71 -24.96 -17.42 9.40
C CYS A 71 -23.74 -16.67 8.88
N TRP A 72 -22.99 -17.28 7.95
CA TRP A 72 -21.90 -16.59 7.24
C TRP A 72 -22.43 -15.56 6.25
N SER A 73 -23.50 -15.89 5.52
CA SER A 73 -24.10 -14.96 4.55
C SER A 73 -24.75 -13.76 5.25
N ARG A 74 -25.46 -14.01 6.35
CA ARG A 74 -26.14 -13.00 7.16
C ARG A 74 -25.18 -12.38 8.17
N ASP A 75 -25.53 -11.21 8.70
CA ASP A 75 -24.69 -10.56 9.70
C ASP A 75 -24.93 -11.16 11.08
N THR A 76 -23.82 -11.39 11.79
CA THR A 76 -23.81 -11.88 13.17
C THR A 76 -23.58 -10.72 14.12
N TYR A 77 -23.97 -10.87 15.39
CA TYR A 77 -23.78 -9.82 16.39
C TYR A 77 -22.97 -10.32 17.59
N TYR A 78 -22.22 -9.41 18.20
CA TYR A 78 -21.49 -9.66 19.43
C TYR A 78 -22.38 -9.43 20.65
N VAL A 79 -22.32 -10.34 21.62
CA VAL A 79 -22.92 -10.20 22.95
C VAL A 79 -21.87 -10.61 23.97
N GLN A 80 -21.77 -9.85 25.06
CA GLN A 80 -20.88 -10.19 26.16
C GLN A 80 -21.32 -11.53 26.79
N PRO A 81 -20.39 -12.40 27.21
CA PRO A 81 -20.72 -13.72 27.75
C PRO A 81 -21.70 -13.71 28.93
N ASP A 82 -21.65 -12.67 29.78
CA ASP A 82 -22.49 -12.56 30.99
C ASP A 82 -23.94 -12.12 30.69
N VAL A 83 -24.22 -11.65 29.47
CA VAL A 83 -25.54 -11.11 29.11
C VAL A 83 -26.36 -12.17 28.38
N HIS A 84 -27.52 -12.49 28.94
CA HIS A 84 -28.46 -13.42 28.31
C HIS A 84 -29.09 -12.79 27.06
N VAL A 85 -28.97 -13.48 25.92
CA VAL A 85 -29.53 -13.03 24.62
C VAL A 85 -31.04 -12.79 24.70
N ALA A 86 -31.75 -13.52 25.56
CA ALA A 86 -33.20 -13.38 25.76
C ALA A 86 -33.60 -12.01 26.33
N THR A 87 -32.71 -11.33 27.05
CA THR A 87 -32.95 -10.01 27.64
C THR A 87 -32.89 -8.89 26.60
N LEU A 88 -32.24 -9.14 25.45
CA LEU A 88 -32.04 -8.15 24.40
C LEU A 88 -33.19 -8.19 23.39
N LYS A 89 -33.81 -7.02 23.16
CA LYS A 89 -34.81 -6.86 22.11
C LYS A 89 -34.16 -7.09 20.75
N GLN A 90 -34.95 -7.57 19.78
CA GLN A 90 -34.43 -7.86 18.44
C GLN A 90 -33.76 -6.63 17.79
N ASP A 91 -34.32 -5.43 18.03
CA ASP A 91 -33.80 -4.17 17.50
C ASP A 91 -32.44 -3.77 18.10
N GLU A 92 -32.15 -4.22 19.33
CA GLU A 92 -30.91 -3.95 20.08
C GLU A 92 -29.81 -4.99 19.78
N ARG A 93 -30.15 -6.09 19.09
CA ARG A 93 -29.17 -7.12 18.68
C ARG A 93 -28.40 -6.70 17.43
N TYR A 94 -29.10 -6.06 16.48
CA TYR A 94 -28.53 -5.64 15.18
C TYR A 94 -28.13 -4.17 15.15
N THR A 95 -27.83 -3.58 16.30
CA THR A 95 -27.27 -2.23 16.38
C THR A 95 -25.91 -2.18 15.68
N PRO A 96 -25.57 -1.10 14.96
CA PRO A 96 -24.31 -0.98 14.21
C PRO A 96 -23.06 -1.25 15.07
N GLU A 97 -23.11 -1.00 16.38
CA GLU A 97 -22.01 -1.24 17.32
C GLU A 97 -21.77 -2.73 17.59
N ARG A 98 -22.81 -3.56 17.59
CA ARG A 98 -22.73 -5.00 17.88
C ARG A 98 -22.58 -5.85 16.63
N GLN A 99 -23.00 -5.34 15.48
CA GLN A 99 -22.99 -6.07 14.22
C GLN A 99 -21.56 -6.25 13.68
N LEU A 100 -21.24 -7.50 13.33
CA LEU A 100 -19.95 -7.92 12.79
C LEU A 100 -20.12 -8.27 11.31
N SER A 101 -19.82 -7.31 10.43
CA SER A 101 -19.88 -7.49 8.96
C SER A 101 -18.56 -7.22 8.25
N TYR A 102 -17.60 -6.55 8.90
CA TYR A 102 -16.36 -6.09 8.27
C TYR A 102 -15.47 -7.25 7.79
N TYR A 103 -15.45 -8.38 8.50
CA TYR A 103 -14.57 -9.52 8.20
C TYR A 103 -14.81 -10.09 6.80
N LYS A 104 -16.03 -9.98 6.26
CA LYS A 104 -16.38 -10.46 4.91
C LYS A 104 -15.66 -9.67 3.81
N TRP A 105 -15.38 -8.40 4.08
CA TRP A 105 -14.81 -7.44 3.14
C TRP A 105 -13.28 -7.32 3.22
N VAL A 106 -12.65 -7.97 4.19
CA VAL A 106 -11.21 -7.84 4.45
C VAL A 106 -10.34 -8.17 3.24
N PRO A 107 -10.56 -9.27 2.48
CA PRO A 107 -9.72 -9.55 1.30
C PRO A 107 -9.81 -8.45 0.24
N PHE A 108 -11.01 -7.95 -0.04
CA PHE A 108 -11.23 -6.88 -1.03
C PHE A 108 -10.61 -5.57 -0.57
N PHE A 109 -10.70 -5.28 0.73
CA PHE A 109 -10.06 -4.13 1.35
C PHE A 109 -8.54 -4.18 1.15
N LEU A 110 -7.89 -5.30 1.47
CA LEU A 110 -6.44 -5.47 1.31
C LEU A 110 -5.99 -5.35 -0.16
N LEU A 111 -6.77 -5.89 -1.11
CA LEU A 111 -6.50 -5.75 -2.54
C LEU A 111 -6.58 -4.29 -2.99
N LEU A 112 -7.58 -3.54 -2.52
CA LEU A 112 -7.71 -2.12 -2.80
C LEU A 112 -6.53 -1.33 -2.24
N GLN A 113 -6.12 -1.62 -0.99
CA GLN A 113 -4.94 -0.99 -0.39
C GLN A 113 -3.67 -1.29 -1.19
N ALA A 114 -3.46 -2.56 -1.60
CA ALA A 114 -2.31 -2.97 -2.40
C ALA A 114 -2.23 -2.20 -3.72
N ALA A 115 -3.38 -1.99 -4.39
CA ALA A 115 -3.47 -1.18 -5.59
C ALA A 115 -3.12 0.29 -5.31
N CYS A 116 -3.65 0.89 -4.23
CA CYS A 116 -3.37 2.27 -3.86
C CYS A 116 -1.87 2.51 -3.60
N PHE A 117 -1.16 1.59 -2.95
CA PHE A 117 0.30 1.69 -2.75
C PHE A 117 1.10 1.66 -4.06
N ARG A 118 0.55 1.13 -5.15
CA ARG A 118 1.19 1.09 -6.47
C ARG A 118 0.97 2.38 -7.26
N ILE A 119 -0.13 3.10 -7.04
CA ILE A 119 -0.53 4.28 -7.82
C ILE A 119 0.59 5.34 -7.93
N PRO A 120 1.29 5.74 -6.86
CA PRO A 120 2.34 6.76 -6.98
C PRO A 120 3.49 6.33 -7.91
N SER A 121 3.86 5.05 -7.92
CA SER A 121 4.88 4.53 -8.83
C SER A 121 4.45 4.58 -10.30
N ILE A 122 3.18 4.29 -10.59
CA ILE A 122 2.61 4.39 -11.94
C ILE A 122 2.58 5.85 -12.38
N PHE A 123 2.19 6.75 -11.47
CA PHE A 123 2.16 8.18 -11.69
C PHE A 123 3.55 8.75 -12.03
N TRP A 124 4.60 8.32 -11.30
CA TRP A 124 5.98 8.68 -11.61
C TRP A 124 6.39 8.28 -13.03
N ASN A 125 6.15 7.02 -13.44
CA ASN A 125 6.53 6.56 -14.78
C ASN A 125 5.81 7.33 -15.89
N TYR A 126 4.53 7.61 -15.71
CA TYR A 126 3.75 8.36 -16.68
C TYR A 126 4.27 9.78 -16.86
N LEU A 127 4.59 10.46 -15.76
CA LEU A 127 5.09 11.84 -15.78
C LEU A 127 6.56 11.93 -16.21
N SER A 128 7.41 11.00 -15.81
CA SER A 128 8.81 10.96 -16.20
C SER A 128 8.93 10.74 -17.72
N PHE A 129 8.09 9.88 -18.31
CA PHE A 129 8.00 9.72 -19.76
C PHE A 129 7.62 11.02 -20.47
N SER A 130 6.69 11.80 -19.91
CA SER A 130 6.26 13.08 -20.49
C SER A 130 7.34 14.18 -20.42
N SER A 131 8.42 14.01 -19.65
CA SER A 131 9.47 15.02 -19.49
C SER A 131 10.42 15.13 -20.70
N GLY A 132 10.40 14.14 -21.60
CA GLY A 132 11.33 14.05 -22.74
C GLY A 132 12.73 13.56 -22.38
N ILE A 133 13.05 13.38 -21.09
CA ILE A 133 14.27 12.72 -20.62
C ILE A 133 13.90 11.32 -20.13
N ARG A 134 14.42 10.30 -20.79
CA ARG A 134 14.19 8.89 -20.43
C ARG A 134 15.13 8.47 -19.30
N ILE A 135 14.82 8.90 -18.08
CA ILE A 135 15.65 8.67 -16.87
C ILE A 135 15.87 7.18 -16.64
N HIS A 136 14.82 6.36 -16.77
CA HIS A 136 14.90 4.92 -16.60
C HIS A 136 15.94 4.29 -17.54
N GLU A 137 15.93 4.62 -18.84
CA GLU A 137 16.92 4.11 -19.81
C GLU A 137 18.34 4.61 -19.54
N ILE A 138 18.50 5.82 -18.97
CA ILE A 138 19.81 6.37 -18.59
C ILE A 138 20.40 5.54 -17.46
N ILE A 139 19.59 5.26 -16.42
CA ILE A 139 20.02 4.51 -15.24
C ILE A 139 20.32 3.06 -15.61
N GLU A 140 19.44 2.41 -16.38
CA GLU A 140 19.62 1.03 -16.86
C GLU A 140 20.93 0.89 -17.65
N LYS A 141 21.23 1.82 -18.57
CA LYS A 141 22.49 1.79 -19.32
C LYS A 141 23.72 2.13 -18.49
N ALA A 142 23.58 2.99 -17.48
CA ALA A 142 24.67 3.32 -16.57
C ALA A 142 25.01 2.18 -15.61
N MET A 143 24.01 1.39 -15.22
CA MET A 143 24.16 0.23 -14.33
C MET A 143 24.40 -1.10 -15.05
N ASP A 144 24.40 -1.11 -16.39
CA ASP A 144 24.59 -2.30 -17.19
C ASP A 144 25.89 -3.04 -16.79
N PRO A 145 25.83 -4.33 -16.38
CA PRO A 145 27.01 -5.10 -15.98
C PRO A 145 28.02 -5.28 -17.14
N SER A 146 27.59 -5.09 -18.39
CA SER A 146 28.50 -5.12 -19.55
C SER A 146 29.47 -3.93 -19.61
N ASN A 147 29.26 -2.89 -18.78
CA ASN A 147 30.18 -1.74 -18.64
C ASN A 147 31.55 -2.09 -18.03
N ILE A 148 31.76 -3.35 -17.62
CA ILE A 148 33.08 -3.87 -17.26
C ILE A 148 34.01 -3.86 -18.48
N ASP A 149 33.47 -4.14 -19.67
CA ASP A 149 34.24 -4.07 -20.91
C ASP A 149 34.43 -2.60 -21.34
N GLU A 150 35.68 -2.21 -21.58
CA GLU A 150 36.04 -0.83 -21.89
C GLU A 150 35.42 -0.34 -23.22
N SER A 151 35.33 -1.23 -24.22
CA SER A 151 34.77 -0.88 -25.52
C SER A 151 33.26 -0.58 -25.43
N THR A 152 32.54 -1.42 -24.67
CA THR A 152 31.10 -1.29 -24.40
C THR A 152 30.82 -0.07 -23.52
N ARG A 153 31.64 0.15 -22.48
CA ARG A 153 31.58 1.32 -21.60
C ARG A 153 31.70 2.62 -22.38
N ASN A 154 32.70 2.75 -23.25
CA ASN A 154 32.93 3.97 -24.03
C ASN A 154 31.76 4.27 -24.99
N ARG A 155 31.20 3.22 -25.62
CA ARG A 155 29.99 3.35 -26.45
C ARG A 155 28.77 3.80 -25.63
N ASN A 156 28.58 3.22 -24.44
CA ASN A 156 27.48 3.60 -23.55
C ASN A 156 27.64 5.05 -23.06
N ILE A 157 28.84 5.49 -22.68
CA ILE A 157 29.15 6.88 -22.33
C ILE A 157 28.84 7.84 -23.48
N GLU A 158 29.20 7.50 -24.72
CA GLU A 158 28.90 8.32 -25.90
C GLU A 158 27.38 8.48 -26.09
N ILE A 159 26.63 7.38 -25.98
CA ILE A 159 25.17 7.38 -26.10
C ILE A 159 24.54 8.26 -25.00
N LEU A 160 24.98 8.09 -23.75
CA LEU A 160 24.48 8.86 -22.60
C LEU A 160 24.81 10.36 -22.74
N THR A 161 26.02 10.69 -23.16
CA THR A 161 26.47 12.07 -23.35
C THR A 161 25.68 12.74 -24.47
N ARG A 162 25.49 12.06 -25.61
CA ARG A 162 24.67 12.58 -26.71
C ARG A 162 23.22 12.82 -26.27
N HIS A 163 22.65 11.91 -25.49
CA HIS A 163 21.30 12.06 -24.95
C HIS A 163 21.19 13.26 -24.00
N MET A 164 22.09 13.38 -23.02
CA MET A 164 22.12 14.52 -22.08
C MET A 164 22.35 15.85 -22.79
N GLN A 165 23.29 15.91 -23.74
CA GLN A 165 23.54 17.11 -24.54
C GLN A 165 22.30 17.56 -25.33
N ASN A 166 21.58 16.61 -25.94
CA ASN A 166 20.36 16.91 -26.68
C ASN A 166 19.25 17.43 -25.75
N ALA A 167 19.08 16.82 -24.58
CA ALA A 167 18.12 17.27 -23.57
C ALA A 167 18.45 18.68 -23.07
N LEU A 168 19.71 18.95 -22.71
CA LEU A 168 20.15 20.28 -22.26
C LEU A 168 20.01 21.35 -23.36
N LYS A 169 20.35 21.01 -24.62
CA LYS A 169 20.14 21.90 -25.77
C LYS A 169 18.66 22.22 -25.97
N PHE A 170 17.78 21.23 -25.81
CA PHE A 170 16.33 21.42 -25.90
C PHE A 170 15.83 22.40 -24.83
N HIS A 171 16.18 22.20 -23.55
CA HIS A 171 15.81 23.11 -22.47
C HIS A 171 16.39 24.54 -22.68
N ARG A 172 17.65 24.65 -23.12
CA ARG A 172 18.28 25.95 -23.39
C ARG A 172 17.59 26.70 -24.53
N ARG A 173 17.13 26.00 -25.58
CA ARG A 173 16.37 26.61 -26.69
C ARG A 173 15.02 27.14 -26.22
N ILE A 174 14.29 26.36 -25.41
CA ILE A 174 13.00 26.77 -24.85
C ILE A 174 13.17 28.01 -23.97
N PHE A 175 14.15 28.01 -23.07
CA PHE A 175 14.42 29.15 -22.19
C PHE A 175 14.77 30.42 -22.99
N LYS A 176 15.69 30.32 -23.96
CA LYS A 176 16.10 31.46 -24.79
C LYS A 176 14.96 32.04 -25.63
N ARG A 177 14.08 31.19 -26.18
CA ARG A 177 12.99 31.62 -27.08
C ARG A 177 11.72 32.02 -26.34
N LYS A 178 11.66 31.91 -25.00
CA LYS A 178 10.47 32.17 -24.16
C LYS A 178 9.18 31.61 -24.78
N ILE A 179 9.24 30.36 -25.25
CA ILE A 179 8.12 29.72 -25.94
C ILE A 179 7.04 29.38 -24.90
N GLU A 180 5.97 30.17 -24.85
CA GLU A 180 4.76 29.84 -24.11
C GLU A 180 3.81 29.04 -25.03
N VAL A 181 3.73 27.73 -24.83
CA VAL A 181 2.88 26.85 -25.66
C VAL A 181 1.41 27.08 -25.34
N HIS A 182 1.05 27.14 -24.06
CA HIS A 182 -0.32 27.38 -23.61
C HIS A 182 -0.49 28.79 -23.01
N LYS A 183 -1.21 29.67 -23.73
CA LYS A 183 -1.50 31.04 -23.28
C LYS A 183 -2.59 31.14 -22.20
N ARG A 184 -3.56 30.20 -22.18
CA ARG A 184 -4.66 30.18 -21.21
C ARG A 184 -4.37 29.36 -19.94
N LEU A 185 -3.68 28.23 -20.07
CA LEU A 185 -3.35 27.32 -18.95
C LEU A 185 -1.84 27.34 -18.70
N LYS A 186 -1.35 28.37 -18.00
CA LYS A 186 0.08 28.57 -17.73
C LYS A 186 0.72 27.42 -16.93
N PHE A 187 -0.05 26.70 -16.10
CA PHE A 187 0.41 25.50 -15.38
C PHE A 187 0.91 24.39 -16.32
N LEU A 188 0.29 24.20 -17.49
CA LEU A 188 0.73 23.17 -18.45
C LEU A 188 2.10 23.47 -19.05
N ASN A 189 2.55 24.73 -18.99
CA ASN A 189 3.90 25.11 -19.43
C ASN A 189 4.99 24.65 -18.45
N ILE A 190 4.64 24.22 -17.23
CA ILE A 190 5.62 23.73 -16.22
C ILE A 190 6.38 22.50 -16.71
N ARG A 191 5.79 21.74 -17.64
CA ARG A 191 6.38 20.56 -18.30
C ARG A 191 7.67 20.88 -19.08
N TYR A 192 7.82 22.11 -19.55
CA TYR A 192 8.96 22.52 -20.38
C TYR A 192 10.09 23.18 -19.58
N THR A 193 9.94 23.31 -18.26
CA THR A 193 10.91 23.93 -17.36
C THR A 193 11.99 22.93 -16.95
N ALA A 194 13.23 23.40 -16.76
CA ALA A 194 14.35 22.56 -16.33
C ALA A 194 14.16 21.90 -14.94
N PHE A 195 13.38 22.52 -14.05
CA PHE A 195 13.03 21.99 -12.73
C PHE A 195 11.87 20.98 -12.75
N PHE A 196 11.28 20.69 -13.91
CA PHE A 196 10.09 19.83 -14.00
C PHE A 196 10.30 18.44 -13.37
N ILE A 197 11.41 17.77 -13.70
CA ILE A 197 11.71 16.42 -13.19
C ILE A 197 11.83 16.43 -11.67
N SER A 198 12.58 17.39 -11.10
CA SER A 198 12.74 17.57 -9.67
C SER A 198 11.41 17.83 -8.97
N LEU A 199 10.55 18.68 -9.54
CA LEU A 199 9.21 18.95 -9.01
C LEU A 199 8.32 17.70 -9.06
N MET A 200 8.34 16.94 -10.16
CA MET A 200 7.57 15.71 -10.30
C MET A 200 8.03 14.64 -9.31
N TYR A 201 9.34 14.54 -9.06
CA TYR A 201 9.88 13.61 -8.09
C TYR A 201 9.45 13.98 -6.67
N LEU A 202 9.56 15.26 -6.29
CA LEU A 202 9.09 15.75 -4.99
C LEU A 202 7.57 15.56 -4.82
N THR A 203 6.79 15.77 -5.89
CA THR A 203 5.35 15.50 -5.90
C THR A 203 5.05 14.02 -5.70
N THR A 204 5.83 13.13 -6.33
CA THR A 204 5.70 11.68 -6.14
C THR A 204 6.00 11.28 -4.70
N LYS A 205 7.04 11.84 -4.08
CA LYS A 205 7.34 11.61 -2.66
C LYS A 205 6.22 12.11 -1.74
N ALA A 206 5.65 13.28 -2.03
CA ALA A 206 4.48 13.79 -1.30
C ALA A 206 3.24 12.88 -1.47
N LEU A 207 3.03 12.31 -2.67
CA LEU A 207 1.97 11.33 -2.92
C LEU A 207 2.18 10.04 -2.14
N TYR A 208 3.42 9.52 -2.04
CA TYR A 208 3.72 8.37 -1.19
C TYR A 208 3.41 8.64 0.27
N LEU A 209 3.83 9.79 0.81
CA LEU A 209 3.56 10.19 2.19
C LEU A 209 2.06 10.34 2.45
N THR A 210 1.35 11.05 1.57
CA THR A 210 -0.11 11.25 1.66
C THR A 210 -0.84 9.92 1.61
N ASN A 211 -0.44 9.02 0.70
CA ASN A 211 -1.03 7.68 0.62
C ASN A 211 -0.75 6.88 1.89
N ALA A 212 0.48 6.88 2.43
CA ALA A 212 0.80 6.15 3.65
C ALA A 212 -0.03 6.62 4.86
N ILE A 213 -0.17 7.94 5.06
CA ILE A 213 -1.00 8.53 6.11
C ILE A 213 -2.48 8.18 5.90
N LEU A 214 -2.97 8.30 4.67
CA LEU A 214 -4.36 7.98 4.33
C LEU A 214 -4.67 6.50 4.59
N GLN A 215 -3.77 5.59 4.20
CA GLN A 215 -3.95 4.15 4.42
C GLN A 215 -3.95 3.79 5.91
N LEU A 216 -3.12 4.44 6.73
CA LEU A 216 -3.14 4.28 8.17
C LEU A 216 -4.47 4.76 8.78
N ASN A 217 -4.97 5.91 8.35
CA ASN A 217 -6.27 6.43 8.81
C ASN A 217 -7.44 5.55 8.37
N ILE A 218 -7.42 5.07 7.12
CA ILE A 218 -8.42 4.13 6.60
C ILE A 218 -8.39 2.83 7.40
N LEU A 219 -7.22 2.33 7.78
CA LEU A 219 -7.06 1.15 8.63
C LEU A 219 -7.74 1.33 9.99
N ASN A 220 -7.45 2.44 10.68
CA ASN A 220 -8.01 2.74 12.00
C ASN A 220 -9.55 2.87 11.94
N LYS A 221 -10.07 3.55 10.90
CA LYS A 221 -11.50 3.69 10.68
C LYS A 221 -12.18 2.36 10.34
N PHE A 222 -11.52 1.51 9.55
CA PHE A 222 -12.03 0.18 9.20
C PHE A 222 -12.17 -0.73 10.44
N LEU A 223 -11.24 -0.64 11.38
CA LEU A 223 -11.27 -1.35 12.65
C LEU A 223 -12.19 -0.70 13.70
N ARG A 224 -12.88 0.40 13.33
CA ARG A 224 -13.77 1.19 14.19
C ARG A 224 -13.11 1.57 15.52
N THR A 225 -11.80 1.84 15.50
CA THR A 225 -11.04 2.27 16.68
C THR A 225 -10.90 3.79 16.71
N ASP A 226 -11.93 4.52 16.26
CA ASP A 226 -11.91 5.97 16.12
C ASP A 226 -11.72 6.71 17.47
N ALA A 227 -11.98 6.03 18.60
CA ALA A 227 -11.84 6.58 19.94
C ALA A 227 -10.38 6.66 20.46
N SER A 228 -9.47 5.85 19.91
CA SER A 228 -8.08 5.75 20.40
C SER A 228 -7.10 5.93 19.24
N SER A 229 -6.52 7.13 19.11
CA SER A 229 -5.56 7.46 18.05
C SER A 229 -4.29 6.56 18.02
N TRP A 230 -4.09 5.72 19.03
CA TRP A 230 -2.90 4.86 19.23
C TRP A 230 -3.27 3.37 19.34
N TYR A 231 -4.27 2.93 18.56
CA TYR A 231 -4.78 1.55 18.50
C TYR A 231 -3.71 0.45 18.64
N GLY A 232 -2.64 0.48 17.86
CA GLY A 232 -1.64 -0.60 17.86
C GLY A 232 -0.90 -0.77 19.19
N PHE A 233 -0.62 0.33 19.90
CA PHE A 233 0.03 0.26 21.21
C PHE A 233 -0.94 -0.19 22.31
N ASP A 234 -2.20 0.25 22.25
CA ASP A 234 -3.22 -0.19 23.19
C ASP A 234 -3.45 -1.71 23.08
N VAL A 235 -3.56 -2.24 21.85
CA VAL A 235 -3.72 -3.68 21.62
C VAL A 235 -2.50 -4.48 22.09
N ILE A 236 -1.27 -4.00 21.87
CA ILE A 236 -0.08 -4.68 22.41
C ILE A 236 -0.10 -4.64 23.94
N ARG A 237 -0.39 -3.49 24.55
CA ARG A 237 -0.47 -3.37 26.01
C ARG A 237 -1.49 -4.33 26.60
N ASP A 238 -2.65 -4.45 25.96
CA ASP A 238 -3.72 -5.35 26.35
C ASP A 238 -3.30 -6.83 26.21
N ILE A 239 -2.58 -7.18 25.13
CA ILE A 239 -2.03 -8.53 24.94
C ILE A 239 -0.94 -8.85 25.98
N VAL A 240 -0.03 -7.90 26.26
CA VAL A 240 1.07 -8.07 27.24
C VAL A 240 0.53 -8.17 28.66
N ASN A 241 -0.50 -7.39 28.98
CA ASN A 241 -1.18 -7.42 30.28
C ASN A 241 -2.12 -8.62 30.42
N GLY A 242 -2.31 -9.43 29.36
CA GLY A 242 -3.18 -10.59 29.37
C GLY A 242 -4.67 -10.27 29.48
N THR A 243 -5.09 -9.05 29.13
CA THR A 243 -6.51 -8.68 29.17
C THR A 243 -7.25 -9.39 28.05
N GLU A 244 -8.36 -10.04 28.39
CA GLU A 244 -9.16 -10.77 27.42
C GLU A 244 -9.96 -9.85 26.50
N TRP A 245 -10.16 -10.31 25.25
CA TRP A 245 -10.97 -9.65 24.21
C TRP A 245 -12.42 -9.39 24.60
N THR A 246 -12.94 -10.16 25.56
CA THR A 246 -14.29 -10.03 26.15
C THR A 246 -14.47 -8.68 26.83
N THR A 247 -13.40 -8.16 27.46
CA THR A 247 -13.35 -6.89 28.19
C THR A 247 -13.03 -5.69 27.29
N SER A 248 -12.15 -5.88 26.30
CA SER A 248 -11.73 -4.79 25.41
C SER A 248 -12.71 -4.53 24.26
N GLY A 249 -13.53 -5.52 23.90
CA GLY A 249 -14.53 -5.43 22.83
C GLY A 249 -13.94 -5.39 21.41
N TYR A 250 -12.61 -5.44 21.29
CA TYR A 250 -11.92 -5.49 20.00
C TYR A 250 -11.83 -6.94 19.49
N PHE A 251 -12.16 -7.15 18.21
CA PHE A 251 -12.11 -8.45 17.52
C PHE A 251 -12.78 -9.61 18.29
N PRO A 252 -14.11 -9.58 18.48
CA PRO A 252 -14.80 -10.69 19.10
C PRO A 252 -14.58 -11.98 18.31
N ARG A 253 -14.19 -13.04 19.03
CA ARG A 253 -13.95 -14.38 18.46
C ARG A 253 -15.20 -15.24 18.47
N VAL A 254 -16.20 -14.82 19.23
CA VAL A 254 -17.49 -15.48 19.35
C VAL A 254 -18.59 -14.48 18.98
N SER A 255 -19.55 -14.93 18.17
CA SER A 255 -20.75 -14.18 17.85
C SER A 255 -21.99 -15.05 18.01
N VAL A 256 -23.14 -14.39 18.02
CA VAL A 256 -24.45 -15.05 17.98
C VAL A 256 -25.08 -14.80 16.63
N CYS A 257 -25.70 -15.85 16.09
CA CYS A 257 -26.47 -15.81 14.85
C CYS A 257 -27.91 -16.24 15.12
N ASP A 258 -28.87 -15.46 14.64
CA ASP A 258 -30.28 -15.86 14.62
C ASP A 258 -30.66 -16.34 13.22
N PHE A 259 -31.10 -17.58 13.10
CA PHE A 259 -31.65 -18.12 11.86
C PHE A 259 -33.08 -18.64 12.06
N THR A 260 -33.83 -18.71 10.95
CA THR A 260 -35.24 -19.05 10.98
C THR A 260 -35.52 -20.19 10.02
N VAL A 261 -36.14 -21.26 10.53
CA VAL A 261 -36.55 -22.42 9.74
C VAL A 261 -38.05 -22.32 9.51
N ARG A 262 -38.45 -22.32 8.24
CA ARG A 262 -39.85 -22.26 7.83
C ARG A 262 -40.35 -23.68 7.60
N GLN A 263 -41.28 -24.11 8.45
CA GLN A 263 -42.08 -25.33 8.25
C GLN A 263 -43.48 -24.91 7.79
N VAL A 264 -44.20 -25.80 7.08
CA VAL A 264 -45.49 -25.48 6.41
C VAL A 264 -46.51 -24.81 7.34
N GLY A 265 -46.51 -25.12 8.64
CA GLY A 265 -47.41 -24.52 9.63
C GLY A 265 -46.76 -23.64 10.69
N ASN A 266 -45.43 -23.47 10.72
CA ASN A 266 -44.76 -22.71 11.78
C ASN A 266 -43.38 -22.17 11.39
N ILE A 267 -43.05 -20.97 11.87
CA ILE A 267 -41.73 -20.35 11.71
C ILE A 267 -40.99 -20.50 13.05
N GLN A 268 -39.98 -21.36 13.07
CA GLN A 268 -39.14 -21.59 14.24
C GLN A 268 -37.89 -20.72 14.16
N ARG A 269 -37.56 -20.00 15.23
CA ARG A 269 -36.35 -19.17 15.34
C ARG A 269 -35.35 -19.85 16.24
N TYR A 270 -34.10 -19.96 15.78
CA TYR A 270 -32.99 -20.52 16.54
C TYR A 270 -31.90 -19.47 16.67
N SER A 271 -31.31 -19.36 17.86
CA SER A 271 -30.12 -18.57 18.14
C SER A 271 -28.98 -19.53 18.47
N VAL A 272 -27.89 -19.45 17.72
CA VAL A 272 -26.72 -20.31 17.88
C VAL A 272 -25.47 -19.48 18.10
N GLN A 273 -24.59 -19.99 18.94
CA GLN A 273 -23.28 -19.40 19.20
C GLN A 273 -22.29 -19.94 18.16
N CYS A 274 -21.53 -19.03 17.56
CA CYS A 274 -20.57 -19.35 16.52
C CYS A 274 -19.19 -18.75 16.81
N VAL A 275 -18.15 -19.49 16.48
CA VAL A 275 -16.75 -19.08 16.61
C VAL A 275 -16.26 -18.55 15.27
N LEU A 276 -15.78 -17.31 15.24
CA LEU A 276 -15.21 -16.67 14.05
C LEU A 276 -13.72 -17.00 13.94
N VAL A 277 -13.42 -18.15 13.34
CA VAL A 277 -12.03 -18.57 13.10
C VAL A 277 -11.28 -17.54 12.23
N ILE A 278 -11.95 -16.93 11.26
CA ILE A 278 -11.36 -15.90 10.40
C ILE A 278 -10.86 -14.67 11.18
N ASN A 279 -11.52 -14.34 12.28
CA ASN A 279 -11.22 -13.11 13.01
C ASN A 279 -9.92 -13.23 13.81
N MET A 280 -9.54 -14.45 14.20
CA MET A 280 -8.24 -14.73 14.83
C MET A 280 -7.07 -14.41 13.88
N PHE A 281 -7.22 -14.70 12.58
CA PHE A 281 -6.21 -14.33 11.57
C PHE A 281 -6.19 -12.83 11.32
N ASN A 282 -7.37 -12.23 11.17
CA ASN A 282 -7.51 -10.79 10.95
C ASN A 282 -6.84 -9.99 12.07
N GLU A 283 -7.08 -10.34 13.34
CA GLU A 283 -6.45 -9.70 14.50
C GLU A 283 -4.92 -9.60 14.33
N LYS A 284 -4.24 -10.70 13.99
CA LYS A 284 -2.78 -10.72 13.85
C LYS A 284 -2.28 -9.95 12.63
N ILE A 285 -2.97 -10.07 11.50
CA ILE A 285 -2.62 -9.37 10.26
C ILE A 285 -2.77 -7.86 10.45
N PHE A 286 -3.88 -7.40 11.03
CA PHE A 286 -4.15 -5.98 11.23
C PHE A 286 -3.19 -5.32 12.23
N VAL A 287 -2.80 -6.03 13.30
CA VAL A 287 -1.76 -5.55 14.22
C VAL A 287 -0.43 -5.38 13.48
N PHE A 288 0.00 -6.39 12.71
CA PHE A 288 1.23 -6.30 11.91
C PHE A 288 1.18 -5.14 10.91
N LEU A 289 0.07 -4.99 10.17
CA LEU A 289 -0.11 -3.92 9.18
C LEU A 289 -0.07 -2.53 9.81
N TRP A 290 -0.60 -2.36 11.02
CA TRP A 290 -0.56 -1.08 11.72
C TRP A 290 0.88 -0.63 12.02
N PHE A 291 1.71 -1.53 12.53
CA PHE A 291 3.13 -1.24 12.77
C PHE A 291 3.90 -1.03 11.47
N TRP A 292 3.61 -1.85 10.45
CA TRP A 292 4.21 -1.70 9.13
C TRP A 292 3.90 -0.33 8.52
N TYR A 293 2.64 0.11 8.54
CA TYR A 293 2.26 1.43 8.01
C TYR A 293 2.85 2.59 8.82
N SER A 294 2.94 2.45 10.14
CA SER A 294 3.59 3.44 11.00
C SER A 294 5.08 3.58 10.66
N PHE A 295 5.76 2.45 10.44
CA PHE A 295 7.15 2.41 9.97
C PHE A 295 7.30 3.04 8.57
N LEU A 296 6.41 2.74 7.63
CA LEU A 296 6.42 3.35 6.30
C LEU A 296 6.24 4.87 6.35
N VAL A 297 5.32 5.37 7.18
CA VAL A 297 5.13 6.81 7.37
C VAL A 297 6.41 7.45 7.91
N PHE A 298 7.05 6.83 8.91
CA PHE A 298 8.32 7.33 9.43
C PHE A 298 9.43 7.39 8.37
N CYS A 299 9.67 6.30 7.63
CA CYS A 299 10.69 6.26 6.58
C CYS A 299 10.40 7.24 5.43
N THR A 300 9.13 7.40 5.04
CA THR A 300 8.74 8.36 3.99
C THR A 300 8.91 9.80 4.40
N ILE A 301 8.62 10.13 5.65
CA ILE A 301 8.88 11.48 6.18
C ILE A 301 10.36 11.81 6.04
N LEU A 302 11.25 10.90 6.48
CA LEU A 302 12.70 11.10 6.38
C LEU A 302 13.15 11.24 4.91
N SER A 303 12.68 10.36 4.02
CA SER A 303 13.01 10.42 2.58
C SER A 303 12.50 11.72 1.94
N PHE A 304 11.28 12.16 2.26
CA PHE A 304 10.70 13.39 1.74
C PHE A 304 11.52 14.61 2.15
N PHE A 305 11.90 14.72 3.44
CA PHE A 305 12.73 15.82 3.91
C PHE A 305 14.13 15.79 3.30
N TYR A 306 14.76 14.61 3.22
CA TYR A 306 16.07 14.45 2.57
C TYR A 306 16.06 14.96 1.13
N TRP A 307 15.11 14.48 0.31
CA TRP A 307 15.01 14.89 -1.09
C TRP A 307 14.57 16.35 -1.24
N SER A 308 13.73 16.87 -0.35
CA SER A 308 13.36 18.29 -0.35
C SER A 308 14.58 19.19 -0.13
N ILE A 309 15.47 18.83 0.81
CA ILE A 309 16.71 19.57 1.08
C ILE A 309 17.66 19.49 -0.11
N VAL A 310 17.92 18.28 -0.63
CA VAL A 310 18.83 18.05 -1.75
C VAL A 310 18.38 18.77 -3.02
N LEU A 311 17.07 18.83 -3.30
CA LEU A 311 16.54 19.46 -4.50
C LEU A 311 16.39 20.99 -4.39
N THR A 312 16.17 21.52 -3.19
CA THR A 312 15.98 22.97 -2.98
C THR A 312 17.32 23.69 -2.80
N CYS A 313 18.31 23.04 -2.19
CA CYS A 313 19.61 23.64 -1.92
C CYS A 313 20.61 23.31 -3.04
N PRO A 314 20.96 24.27 -3.92
CA PRO A 314 21.85 24.02 -5.06
C PRO A 314 23.29 23.67 -4.62
N TYR A 315 23.69 24.05 -3.41
CA TYR A 315 25.02 23.79 -2.87
C TYR A 315 25.36 22.29 -2.82
N PHE A 316 24.41 21.44 -2.41
CA PHE A 316 24.63 20.00 -2.36
C PHE A 316 24.81 19.38 -3.74
N GLY A 317 24.05 19.84 -4.73
CA GLY A 317 24.19 19.39 -6.12
C GLY A 317 25.54 19.76 -6.71
N HIS A 318 25.97 21.02 -6.52
CA HIS A 318 27.28 21.49 -6.98
C HIS A 318 28.43 20.76 -6.27
N TRP A 319 28.31 20.56 -4.95
CA TRP A 319 29.29 19.81 -4.17
C TRP A 319 29.41 18.36 -4.64
N PHE A 320 28.29 17.68 -4.87
CA PHE A 320 28.27 16.30 -5.37
C PHE A 320 28.95 16.18 -6.74
N ILE A 321 28.66 17.10 -7.67
CA ILE A 321 29.28 17.11 -9.00
C ILE A 321 30.78 17.43 -8.90
N SER A 322 31.18 18.45 -8.13
CA SER A 322 32.59 18.82 -7.94
C SER A 322 33.40 17.64 -7.43
N ARG A 323 32.91 17.00 -6.37
CA ARG A 323 33.56 15.82 -5.78
C ARG A 323 33.64 14.65 -6.75
N SER A 324 32.61 14.44 -7.56
CA SER A 324 32.59 13.37 -8.57
C SER A 324 33.58 13.65 -9.71
N LEU A 325 33.76 14.91 -10.10
CA LEU A 325 34.73 15.31 -11.11
C LEU A 325 36.18 15.22 -10.59
N GLU A 326 36.43 15.59 -9.33
CA GLU A 326 37.75 15.44 -8.68
C GLU A 326 38.19 13.98 -8.59
N LEU A 327 37.24 13.06 -8.42
CA LEU A 327 37.49 11.62 -8.42
C LEU A 327 37.64 11.03 -9.83
N SER A 328 37.27 11.76 -10.87
CA SER A 328 37.39 11.30 -12.25
C SER A 328 38.83 11.48 -12.76
N GLU A 329 39.36 10.50 -13.49
CA GLU A 329 40.73 10.54 -14.04
C GLU A 329 40.96 11.66 -15.07
N MET A 330 39.90 12.36 -15.48
CA MET A 330 39.99 13.51 -16.37
C MET A 330 40.45 14.75 -15.59
N LYS A 331 41.59 15.33 -15.96
CA LYS A 331 42.06 16.62 -15.42
C LYS A 331 40.99 17.71 -15.65
N PHE A 332 40.18 17.99 -14.64
CA PHE A 332 39.24 19.11 -14.63
C PHE A 332 39.93 20.31 -14.00
N ASP A 333 40.21 21.34 -14.81
CA ASP A 333 40.80 22.58 -14.34
C ASP A 333 39.67 23.64 -14.21
N PRO A 334 39.19 23.94 -12.98
CA PRO A 334 38.02 24.80 -12.77
C PRO A 334 38.24 26.26 -13.22
N GLU A 335 39.49 26.67 -13.47
CA GLU A 335 39.86 28.03 -13.87
C GLU A 335 40.06 28.21 -15.38
N SER A 336 39.96 27.15 -16.20
CA SER A 336 40.13 27.30 -17.65
C SER A 336 38.92 28.02 -18.26
N LYS A 337 38.99 29.35 -18.36
CA LYS A 337 38.07 30.13 -19.20
C LYS A 337 38.26 29.68 -20.64
N SER A 338 37.23 29.04 -21.20
CA SER A 338 37.15 28.75 -22.64
C SER A 338 37.35 30.04 -23.42
N THR A 339 38.44 30.09 -24.18
CA THR A 339 38.76 31.17 -25.13
C THR A 339 37.84 31.12 -26.33
#